data_AF-A0A7Y7TG47-F1
#
_entry.id   AF-A0A7Y7TG47-F1
#
_cell.length_a   1.000
_cell.length_b   1.000
_cell.length_c   1.000
_cell.angle_alpha   90.00
_cell.angle_beta   90.00
_cell.angle_gamma   90.00
#
_symmetry.space_group_name_H-M   'P 1'
#
loop_
_entity.id
_entity.type
_entity.pdbx_description
1 polymer ?
#
loop_
_entity_poly.entity_id
_entity_poly.type
_entity_poly.pdbx_seq_one_letter_code
_entity_poly.pdbx_strand_id
1 'polypeptide(L)'
;MGIQDSAYGAASQFWNPLLYVGTDGKLYGGVWTTSPQQVVSGQSVADGAWHHAVLSYGGNTVTLYLDGVSLGTATGTISQSMPTSQIGSGYTVYWPSANNGWYDFNGQIDEVSIHNRVLSSGEILAVFKAGNSGFCSQQHTLSVTISGSGDGAITPSEGSFAWVGKSGAASYYANTGLTLMATPDANSLFNSWSGDCAGTSVNCDLLMDGNKGAVASFTYVEPARVETTGLDYPHIRDAYTALSVDGTILARQFQFDGGLSLDQGWKLLLKGGYNAAYTENSGFSTIAGALTVKTGRLTVERVLVK
;
A
#
# COMPACT_ATOMS: atom_id res chain seq x y z
N MET A 1 9.29 31.39 1.35
CA MET A 1 7.94 31.84 0.99
C MET A 1 7.38 32.68 2.12
N GLY A 2 7.02 33.93 1.83
CA GLY A 2 6.34 34.81 2.77
C GLY A 2 4.95 35.18 2.28
N ILE A 3 4.00 35.28 3.21
CA ILE A 3 2.71 35.91 2.97
C ILE A 3 2.68 37.22 3.76
N GLN A 4 2.27 38.32 3.12
CA GLN A 4 2.25 39.66 3.72
C GLN A 4 1.20 40.60 3.11
N ASP A 5 0.94 41.70 3.81
CA ASP A 5 -0.01 42.76 3.41
C ASP A 5 0.58 43.86 2.52
N SER A 6 1.88 43.85 2.27
CA SER A 6 2.58 44.85 1.48
C SER A 6 3.54 44.23 0.46
N ALA A 7 3.84 45.00 -0.58
CA ALA A 7 4.80 44.62 -1.61
C ALA A 7 6.25 44.71 -1.09
N TYR A 8 7.15 43.99 -1.77
CA TYR A 8 8.58 43.96 -1.44
C TYR A 8 9.17 45.38 -1.32
N GLY A 9 9.95 45.62 -0.27
CA GLY A 9 10.59 46.90 0.02
C GLY A 9 9.77 47.87 0.89
N ALA A 10 8.46 47.67 1.03
CA ALA A 10 7.62 48.45 1.96
C ALA A 10 7.53 47.76 3.33
N ALA A 11 7.34 48.52 4.40
CA ALA A 11 7.08 47.91 5.71
C ALA A 11 5.72 47.21 5.71
N SER A 12 5.69 45.97 6.18
CA SER A 12 4.47 45.18 6.35
C SER A 12 3.93 45.34 7.77
N GLN A 13 2.59 45.40 7.93
CA GLN A 13 1.93 45.38 9.24
C GLN A 13 1.48 43.97 9.62
N PHE A 14 1.21 43.13 8.62
CA PHE A 14 0.84 41.73 8.79
C PHE A 14 1.68 40.85 7.88
N TRP A 15 2.47 39.95 8.46
CA TRP A 15 3.35 39.03 7.74
C TRP A 15 3.41 37.64 8.38
N ASN A 16 3.71 36.64 7.55
CA ASN A 16 3.97 35.27 7.95
C ASN A 16 4.96 34.60 6.96
N PRO A 17 6.27 34.60 7.24
CA PRO A 17 7.28 33.83 6.51
C PRO A 17 7.11 32.34 6.79
N LEU A 18 6.17 31.73 6.07
CA LEU A 18 5.76 30.34 6.22
C LEU A 18 6.91 29.35 6.10
N LEU A 19 7.88 29.62 5.21
CA LEU A 19 9.01 28.74 4.93
C LEU A 19 10.25 29.57 4.58
N TYR A 20 11.35 29.40 5.30
CA TYR A 20 12.60 30.12 5.02
C TYR A 20 13.84 29.35 5.51
N VAL A 21 15.01 29.72 5.00
CA VAL A 21 16.30 29.25 5.53
C VAL A 21 16.85 30.34 6.44
N GLY A 22 17.09 30.01 7.70
CA GLY A 22 17.60 30.94 8.71
C GLY A 22 19.03 31.38 8.43
N THR A 23 19.49 32.42 9.11
CA THR A 23 20.89 32.89 9.08
C THR A 23 21.88 31.87 9.66
N ASP A 24 21.36 30.87 10.38
CA ASP A 24 22.08 29.68 10.87
C ASP A 24 22.09 28.52 9.86
N GLY A 25 21.53 28.71 8.66
CA GLY A 25 21.48 27.73 7.59
C GLY A 25 20.39 26.66 7.74
N LYS A 26 19.59 26.69 8.81
CA LYS A 26 18.53 25.69 9.03
C LYS A 26 17.25 26.03 8.28
N LEU A 27 16.48 25.01 7.91
CA LEU A 27 15.17 25.17 7.31
C LEU A 27 14.12 25.38 8.41
N TYR A 28 13.34 26.44 8.28
CA TYR A 28 12.26 26.81 9.17
C TYR A 28 10.93 26.76 8.44
N GLY A 29 9.95 26.10 9.02
CA GLY A 29 8.59 26.02 8.48
C GLY A 29 7.55 26.19 9.58
N GLY A 30 6.57 27.07 9.39
CA GLY A 30 5.59 27.31 10.45
C GLY A 30 4.58 28.40 10.16
N VAL A 31 3.91 28.84 11.23
CA VAL A 31 2.85 29.86 11.18
C VAL A 31 2.94 30.78 12.38
N TRP A 32 2.39 31.98 12.23
CA TRP A 32 2.21 32.91 13.34
C TRP A 32 0.93 32.61 14.12
N THR A 33 1.02 32.56 15.45
CA THR A 33 -0.15 32.57 16.36
C THR A 33 -0.14 33.81 17.25
N THR A 34 0.18 33.67 18.54
CA THR A 34 0.62 34.77 19.43
C THR A 34 2.14 34.94 19.41
N SER A 35 2.84 33.94 18.86
CA SER A 35 4.28 33.89 18.60
C SER A 35 4.53 32.95 17.41
N PRO A 36 5.73 32.93 16.82
CA PRO A 36 6.09 31.94 15.80
C PRO A 36 5.93 30.51 16.34
N GLN A 37 5.16 29.68 15.65
CA GLN A 37 5.06 28.24 15.91
C GLN A 37 5.68 27.51 14.71
N GLN A 38 6.82 26.87 14.93
CA GLN A 38 7.67 26.38 13.85
C GLN A 38 8.25 25.01 14.12
N VAL A 39 8.48 24.29 13.02
CA VAL A 39 9.37 23.13 12.95
C VAL A 39 10.67 23.60 12.31
N VAL A 40 11.80 23.10 12.81
CA VAL A 40 13.14 23.49 12.36
C VAL A 40 13.95 22.25 12.03
N SER A 41 14.71 22.27 10.94
CA SER A 41 15.62 21.18 10.61
C SER A 41 16.71 21.01 11.67
N GLY A 42 17.09 19.76 11.95
CA GLY A 42 18.19 19.47 12.87
C GLY A 42 19.55 19.92 12.33
N GLN A 43 19.72 19.80 11.00
CA GLN A 43 20.94 20.14 10.27
C GLN A 43 20.74 21.39 9.40
N SER A 44 21.87 22.02 9.03
CA SER A 44 21.89 23.07 8.00
C SER A 44 21.52 22.48 6.65
N VAL A 45 20.76 23.25 5.86
CA VAL A 45 20.46 23.00 4.43
C VAL A 45 21.22 23.98 3.53
N ALA A 46 22.05 24.86 4.12
CA ALA A 46 22.91 25.79 3.41
C ALA A 46 24.29 25.16 3.14
N ASP A 47 24.29 23.99 2.52
CA ASP A 47 25.50 23.17 2.25
C ASP A 47 25.91 23.17 0.76
N GLY A 48 25.13 23.84 -0.09
CA GLY A 48 25.35 23.92 -1.53
C GLY A 48 24.74 22.76 -2.33
N ALA A 49 24.04 21.83 -1.68
CA ALA A 49 23.26 20.79 -2.34
C ALA A 49 21.82 21.25 -2.63
N TRP A 50 21.16 20.57 -3.57
CA TRP A 50 19.73 20.71 -3.80
C TRP A 50 18.96 20.01 -2.70
N HIS A 51 17.97 20.69 -2.13
CA HIS A 51 17.05 20.14 -1.14
C HIS A 51 15.59 20.30 -1.58
N HIS A 52 14.77 19.32 -1.25
CA HIS A 52 13.32 19.40 -1.43
C HIS A 52 12.65 19.79 -0.11
N ALA A 53 12.06 20.98 -0.05
CA ALA A 53 11.39 21.48 1.14
C ALA A 53 9.88 21.59 0.92
N VAL A 54 9.08 21.00 1.81
CA VAL A 54 7.61 21.10 1.75
C VAL A 54 7.06 21.57 3.09
N LEU A 55 6.18 22.58 3.03
CA LEU A 55 5.32 22.95 4.13
C LEU A 55 3.89 22.50 3.82
N SER A 56 3.37 21.53 4.57
CA SER A 56 2.02 21.01 4.39
C SER A 56 1.11 21.54 5.51
N TYR A 57 -0.03 22.11 5.14
CA TYR A 57 -0.99 22.70 6.08
C TYR A 57 -2.37 22.09 5.91
N GLY A 58 -2.92 21.54 7.01
CA GLY A 58 -4.25 20.92 7.04
C GLY A 58 -4.91 21.09 8.39
N GLY A 59 -6.13 21.65 8.41
CA GLY A 59 -6.81 22.00 9.65
C GLY A 59 -6.00 23.05 10.42
N ASN A 60 -5.51 22.69 11.61
CA ASN A 60 -4.64 23.53 12.44
C ASN A 60 -3.21 22.98 12.56
N THR A 61 -2.83 22.04 11.68
CA THR A 61 -1.54 21.36 11.74
C THR A 61 -0.69 21.76 10.55
N VAL A 62 0.54 22.17 10.86
CA VAL A 62 1.60 22.45 9.89
C VAL A 62 2.65 21.36 10.02
N THR A 63 3.02 20.73 8.92
CA THR A 63 4.07 19.70 8.88
C THR A 63 5.18 20.16 7.96
N LEU A 64 6.43 20.12 8.44
CA LEU A 64 7.60 20.43 7.63
C LEU A 64 8.25 19.13 7.15
N TYR A 65 8.55 19.06 5.85
CA TYR A 65 9.32 17.97 5.27
C TYR A 65 10.60 18.51 4.65
N LEU A 66 11.68 17.75 4.80
CA LEU A 66 12.96 17.96 4.13
C LEU A 66 13.35 16.65 3.45
N ASP A 67 13.65 16.72 2.16
CA ASP A 67 14.12 15.60 1.34
C ASP A 67 13.18 14.39 1.42
N GLY A 68 11.87 14.67 1.35
CA GLY A 68 10.81 13.66 1.41
C GLY A 68 10.48 13.13 2.81
N VAL A 69 11.21 13.54 3.85
CA VAL A 69 11.05 13.05 5.23
C VAL A 69 10.40 14.11 6.12
N SER A 70 9.41 13.72 6.93
CA SER A 70 8.79 14.61 7.91
C SER A 70 9.76 14.96 9.03
N LEU A 71 9.95 16.25 9.29
CA LEU A 71 10.75 16.77 10.40
C LEU A 71 9.92 16.99 11.66
N GLY A 72 8.59 16.90 11.58
CA GLY A 72 7.67 17.09 12.70
C GLY A 72 6.52 18.04 12.36
N THR A 73 5.73 18.34 13.39
CA THR A 73 4.53 19.18 13.28
C THR A 73 4.55 20.34 14.25
N ALA A 74 3.91 21.44 13.83
CA ALA A 74 3.53 22.56 14.68
C ALA A 74 2.02 22.78 14.56
N THR A 75 1.43 23.41 15.57
CA THR A 75 -0.01 23.73 15.59
C THR A 75 -0.25 25.23 15.48
N GLY A 76 -1.17 25.62 14.61
CA GLY A 76 -1.58 27.00 14.44
C GLY A 76 -2.50 27.15 13.23
N THR A 77 -3.20 28.27 13.17
CA THR A 77 -4.07 28.60 12.04
C THR A 77 -3.38 29.59 11.11
N ILE A 78 -3.41 29.32 9.81
CA ILE A 78 -3.15 30.34 8.80
C ILE A 78 -4.41 31.19 8.68
N SER A 79 -4.58 32.13 9.61
CA SER A 79 -5.78 32.97 9.68
C SER A 79 -5.45 34.42 9.33
N GLN A 80 -4.96 34.68 8.12
CA GLN A 80 -4.79 36.07 7.66
C GLN A 80 -5.06 36.17 6.15
N SER A 81 -6.08 36.93 5.78
CA SER A 81 -6.35 37.34 4.39
C SER A 81 -5.28 38.36 3.97
N MET A 82 -4.11 37.87 3.60
CA MET A 82 -3.01 38.70 3.12
C MET A 82 -2.94 38.65 1.59
N PRO A 83 -2.97 39.81 0.91
CA PRO A 83 -3.06 39.88 -0.55
C PRO A 83 -1.80 39.42 -1.28
N THR A 84 -0.65 39.32 -0.61
CA THR A 84 0.64 39.08 -1.26
C THR A 84 1.28 37.81 -0.76
N SER A 85 1.60 36.88 -1.67
CA SER A 85 2.46 35.72 -1.43
C SER A 85 3.70 35.83 -2.30
N GLN A 86 4.88 35.63 -1.73
CA GLN A 86 6.16 35.72 -2.42
C GLN A 86 7.02 34.48 -2.21
N ILE A 87 7.61 34.01 -3.29
CA ILE A 87 8.64 32.97 -3.29
C ILE A 87 9.99 33.67 -3.45
N GLY A 88 11.01 33.19 -2.73
CA GLY A 88 12.34 33.78 -2.73
C GLY A 88 12.52 35.02 -1.86
N SER A 89 11.46 35.56 -1.25
CA SER A 89 11.56 36.65 -0.25
C SER A 89 10.38 36.64 0.71
N GLY A 90 10.51 37.35 1.84
CA GLY A 90 9.44 37.59 2.80
C GLY A 90 9.84 38.57 3.90
N TYR A 91 8.86 39.20 4.54
CA TYR A 91 9.10 40.08 5.69
C TYR A 91 9.14 39.25 6.99
N THR A 92 10.21 39.40 7.79
CA THR A 92 10.58 38.45 8.85
C THR A 92 10.79 39.08 10.22
N VAL A 93 10.25 40.28 10.45
CA VAL A 93 10.34 40.95 11.75
C VAL A 93 9.78 40.05 12.86
N TYR A 94 10.52 39.91 13.96
CA TYR A 94 10.22 39.00 15.09
C TYR A 94 10.25 37.49 14.80
N TRP A 95 10.79 37.06 13.65
CA TRP A 95 10.98 35.62 13.38
C TRP A 95 12.40 35.16 13.79
N PRO A 96 12.54 33.95 14.36
CA PRO A 96 13.83 33.39 14.76
C PRO A 96 14.82 33.28 13.61
N SER A 97 16.11 33.47 13.90
CA SER A 97 17.21 33.29 12.93
C SER A 97 16.98 34.01 11.59
N ALA A 98 16.31 35.18 11.60
CA ALA A 98 16.04 36.00 10.42
C ALA A 98 16.70 37.39 10.55
N ASN A 99 16.62 38.20 9.50
CA ASN A 99 17.27 39.51 9.45
C ASN A 99 16.44 40.66 10.04
N ASN A 100 15.28 40.35 10.64
CA ASN A 100 14.34 41.32 11.20
C ASN A 100 13.89 42.39 10.19
N GLY A 101 13.62 41.98 8.96
CA GLY A 101 13.18 42.85 7.87
C GLY A 101 12.79 42.04 6.63
N TRP A 102 12.93 42.63 5.44
CA TRP A 102 12.82 41.90 4.18
C TRP A 102 13.99 40.94 4.03
N TYR A 103 13.69 39.65 3.93
CA TYR A 103 14.69 38.60 3.91
C TYR A 103 14.64 37.84 2.59
N ASP A 104 15.66 38.09 1.76
CA ASP A 104 15.79 37.48 0.44
C ASP A 104 16.51 36.15 0.52
N PHE A 105 16.02 35.18 -0.25
CA PHE A 105 16.66 33.88 -0.40
C PHE A 105 17.88 34.03 -1.30
N ASN A 106 19.04 33.63 -0.77
CA ASN A 106 20.29 33.59 -1.51
C ASN A 106 20.60 32.15 -1.94
N GLY A 107 20.14 31.77 -3.13
CA GLY A 107 20.32 30.44 -3.69
C GLY A 107 19.54 30.26 -4.98
N GLN A 108 19.42 29.02 -5.42
CA GLN A 108 18.60 28.65 -6.57
C GLN A 108 17.29 28.03 -6.09
N ILE A 109 16.18 28.40 -6.74
CA ILE A 109 14.86 27.79 -6.52
C ILE A 109 14.44 27.24 -7.87
N ASP A 110 13.97 26.00 -7.88
CA ASP A 110 13.41 25.36 -9.05
C ASP A 110 12.16 24.58 -8.65
N GLU A 111 11.30 24.27 -9.62
CA GLU A 111 10.18 23.33 -9.47
C GLU A 111 9.21 23.73 -8.34
N VAL A 112 8.75 24.99 -8.35
CA VAL A 112 7.80 25.46 -7.32
C VAL A 112 6.38 24.97 -7.61
N SER A 113 5.80 24.24 -6.67
CA SER A 113 4.40 23.81 -6.71
C SER A 113 3.60 24.30 -5.50
N ILE A 114 2.31 24.54 -5.71
CA ILE A 114 1.35 24.93 -4.67
C ILE A 114 0.10 24.08 -4.85
N HIS A 115 -0.34 23.42 -3.77
CA HIS A 115 -1.50 22.54 -3.79
C HIS A 115 -2.63 23.10 -2.93
N ASN A 116 -3.87 22.94 -3.40
CA ASN A 116 -5.09 23.32 -2.66
C ASN A 116 -5.59 22.22 -1.72
N ARG A 117 -4.75 21.21 -1.44
CA ARG A 117 -5.04 20.08 -0.55
C ARG A 117 -3.78 19.68 0.20
N VAL A 118 -3.97 18.96 1.29
CA VAL A 118 -2.89 18.30 2.02
C VAL A 118 -2.36 17.15 1.15
N LEU A 119 -1.05 17.14 0.90
CA LEU A 119 -0.35 15.99 0.31
C LEU A 119 -0.02 14.97 1.40
N SER A 120 -0.11 13.68 1.07
CA SER A 120 0.35 12.60 1.94
C SER A 120 1.88 12.54 2.00
N SER A 121 2.43 11.84 3.00
CA SER A 121 3.88 11.60 3.08
C SER A 121 4.40 10.80 1.86
N GLY A 122 3.61 9.86 1.33
CA GLY A 122 3.95 9.09 0.13
C GLY A 122 4.04 9.98 -1.11
N GLU A 123 3.08 10.89 -1.29
CA GLU A 123 3.08 11.84 -2.40
C GLU A 123 4.29 12.79 -2.34
N ILE A 124 4.60 13.32 -1.15
CA ILE A 124 5.76 14.20 -0.94
C ILE A 124 7.08 13.45 -1.19
N LEU A 125 7.18 12.20 -0.72
CA LEU A 125 8.34 11.36 -0.98
C LEU A 125 8.49 11.04 -2.47
N ALA A 126 7.39 10.82 -3.19
CA ALA A 126 7.40 10.59 -4.63
C ALA A 126 7.91 11.82 -5.39
N VAL A 127 7.47 13.03 -5.01
CA VAL A 127 7.98 14.28 -5.59
C VAL A 127 9.47 14.42 -5.35
N PHE A 128 9.97 14.17 -4.14
CA PHE A 128 11.41 14.18 -3.86
C PHE A 128 12.18 13.17 -4.72
N LYS A 129 11.67 11.92 -4.80
CA LYS A 129 12.28 10.83 -5.57
C LYS A 129 12.22 11.02 -7.08
N ALA A 130 11.39 11.94 -7.58
CA ALA A 130 11.42 12.32 -8.99
C ALA A 130 12.77 12.95 -9.38
N GLY A 131 13.48 13.56 -8.42
CA GLY A 131 14.81 14.15 -8.62
C GLY A 131 14.83 15.11 -9.79
N ASN A 132 15.82 14.96 -10.68
CA ASN A 132 15.96 15.77 -11.90
C ASN A 132 14.79 15.65 -12.90
N SER A 133 13.83 14.75 -12.68
CA SER A 133 12.63 14.65 -13.52
C SER A 133 11.58 15.73 -13.20
N GLY A 134 11.70 16.41 -12.05
CA GLY A 134 10.85 17.54 -11.64
C GLY A 134 9.36 17.20 -11.42
N PHE A 135 8.50 18.23 -11.39
CA PHE A 135 7.02 18.08 -11.37
C PHE A 135 6.45 17.59 -12.72
N CYS A 136 7.30 17.43 -13.74
CA CYS A 136 6.99 16.64 -14.94
C CYS A 136 7.27 15.14 -14.72
N SER A 137 7.04 14.63 -13.51
CA SER A 137 7.24 13.23 -13.16
C SER A 137 6.47 12.35 -14.13
N GLN A 138 7.22 11.60 -14.95
CA GLN A 138 6.66 10.64 -15.87
C GLN A 138 5.79 9.66 -15.08
N GLN A 139 4.51 9.57 -15.44
CA GLN A 139 3.65 8.53 -14.90
C GLN A 139 3.85 7.26 -15.71
N HIS A 140 3.86 6.14 -14.99
CA HIS A 140 3.85 4.82 -15.57
C HIS A 140 2.56 4.11 -15.21
N THR A 141 2.04 3.37 -16.18
CA THR A 141 0.86 2.53 -15.98
C THR A 141 1.31 1.19 -15.40
N LEU A 142 0.66 0.79 -14.31
CA LEU A 142 0.69 -0.58 -13.81
C LEU A 142 -0.60 -1.28 -14.22
N SER A 143 -0.46 -2.35 -14.99
CA SER A 143 -1.55 -3.25 -15.34
C SER A 143 -1.46 -4.54 -14.53
N VAL A 144 -2.56 -4.94 -13.91
CA VAL A 144 -2.67 -6.18 -13.15
C VAL A 144 -3.72 -7.10 -13.74
N THR A 145 -3.52 -8.41 -13.63
CA THR A 145 -4.50 -9.40 -14.09
C THR A 145 -4.65 -10.55 -13.11
N ILE A 146 -5.88 -10.99 -12.89
CA ILE A 146 -6.21 -12.21 -12.16
C ILE A 146 -6.36 -13.35 -13.18
N SER A 147 -5.65 -14.45 -12.97
CA SER A 147 -5.65 -15.61 -13.87
C SER A 147 -5.82 -16.92 -13.13
N GLY A 148 -6.05 -18.01 -13.88
CA GLY A 148 -6.27 -19.34 -13.34
C GLY A 148 -7.75 -19.68 -13.16
N SER A 149 -8.02 -20.85 -12.56
CA SER A 149 -9.38 -21.35 -12.33
C SER A 149 -10.05 -20.71 -11.11
N GLY A 150 -9.25 -20.20 -10.17
CA GLY A 150 -9.72 -19.52 -8.97
C GLY A 150 -9.90 -18.02 -9.16
N ASP A 151 -10.29 -17.39 -8.07
CA ASP A 151 -10.49 -15.94 -7.95
C ASP A 151 -9.82 -15.38 -6.70
N GLY A 152 -9.73 -14.06 -6.65
CA GLY A 152 -9.10 -13.31 -5.58
C GLY A 152 -9.03 -11.83 -5.91
N ALA A 153 -8.34 -11.08 -5.05
CA ALA A 153 -8.09 -9.66 -5.21
C ALA A 153 -6.59 -9.37 -5.30
N ILE A 154 -6.26 -8.30 -6.04
CA ILE A 154 -4.93 -7.68 -6.05
C ILE A 154 -5.06 -6.28 -5.48
N THR A 155 -4.39 -6.00 -4.37
CA THR A 155 -4.46 -4.70 -3.69
C THR A 155 -3.07 -4.06 -3.64
N PRO A 156 -2.89 -2.83 -4.13
CA PRO A 156 -1.64 -2.10 -4.01
C PRO A 156 -1.54 -1.44 -2.63
N SER A 157 -0.31 -1.24 -2.15
CA SER A 157 -0.04 -0.51 -0.91
C SER A 157 -0.48 0.96 -0.95
N GLU A 158 -0.63 1.52 -2.15
CA GLU A 158 -1.10 2.88 -2.39
C GLU A 158 -2.05 2.94 -3.60
N GLY A 159 -3.10 3.75 -3.49
CA GLY A 159 -4.08 3.96 -4.55
C GLY A 159 -5.07 2.80 -4.72
N SER A 160 -5.71 2.74 -5.90
CA SER A 160 -6.63 1.67 -6.26
C SER A 160 -6.63 1.44 -7.77
N PHE A 161 -6.94 0.21 -8.18
CA PHE A 161 -7.06 -0.15 -9.59
C PHE A 161 -8.47 0.14 -10.11
N ALA A 162 -8.55 0.66 -11.33
CA ALA A 162 -9.78 0.65 -12.11
C ALA A 162 -9.91 -0.73 -12.79
N TRP A 163 -10.95 -1.48 -12.44
CA TRP A 163 -11.14 -2.87 -12.89
C TRP A 163 -12.15 -2.98 -14.04
N VAL A 164 -11.81 -3.83 -15.02
CA VAL A 164 -12.72 -4.33 -16.06
C VAL A 164 -12.56 -5.85 -16.11
N GLY A 165 -13.54 -6.57 -15.56
CA GLY A 165 -13.43 -8.02 -15.37
C GLY A 165 -12.24 -8.38 -14.48
N LYS A 166 -11.38 -9.30 -14.95
CA LYS A 166 -10.18 -9.75 -14.24
C LYS A 166 -8.93 -8.90 -14.51
N SER A 167 -9.06 -7.76 -15.19
CA SER A 167 -7.93 -6.85 -15.49
C SER A 167 -8.12 -5.51 -14.79
N GLY A 168 -7.07 -5.03 -14.13
CA GLY A 168 -7.03 -3.76 -13.41
C GLY A 168 -5.89 -2.88 -13.92
N ALA A 169 -6.07 -1.56 -13.89
CA ALA A 169 -5.00 -0.62 -14.22
C ALA A 169 -5.02 0.62 -13.31
N ALA A 170 -3.84 1.15 -13.04
CA ALA A 170 -3.63 2.41 -12.33
C ALA A 170 -2.36 3.10 -12.82
N SER A 171 -2.29 4.42 -12.65
CA SER A 171 -1.11 5.21 -12.97
C SER A 171 -0.41 5.63 -11.69
N TYR A 172 0.90 5.46 -11.67
CA TYR A 172 1.78 5.84 -10.57
C TYR A 172 2.90 6.73 -11.09
N TYR A 173 3.44 7.58 -10.22
CA TYR A 173 4.61 8.37 -10.57
C TYR A 173 5.86 7.48 -10.68
N ALA A 174 6.81 7.89 -11.52
CA ALA A 174 8.10 7.20 -11.64
C ALA A 174 8.80 7.10 -10.26
N ASN A 175 9.51 5.99 -10.06
CA ASN A 175 10.21 5.63 -8.82
C ASN A 175 9.33 5.45 -7.57
N THR A 176 7.99 5.41 -7.71
CA THR A 176 7.12 4.96 -6.63
C THR A 176 7.39 3.49 -6.34
N GLY A 177 7.70 3.17 -5.07
CA GLY A 177 7.79 1.80 -4.58
C GLY A 177 6.41 1.33 -4.12
N LEU A 178 5.96 0.18 -4.61
CA LEU A 178 4.66 -0.41 -4.31
C LEU A 178 4.84 -1.83 -3.78
N THR A 179 3.97 -2.23 -2.86
CA THR A 179 3.76 -3.65 -2.53
C THR A 179 2.38 -4.05 -3.02
N LEU A 180 2.31 -5.04 -3.91
CA LEU A 180 1.05 -5.69 -4.32
C LEU A 180 0.80 -6.90 -3.43
N MET A 181 -0.41 -6.99 -2.88
CA MET A 181 -0.87 -8.12 -2.08
C MET A 181 -1.93 -8.91 -2.84
N ALA A 182 -1.71 -10.22 -3.02
CA ALA A 182 -2.71 -11.14 -3.53
C ALA A 182 -3.50 -11.76 -2.38
N THR A 183 -4.82 -11.61 -2.42
CA THR A 183 -5.74 -12.19 -1.45
C THR A 183 -6.66 -13.18 -2.17
N PRO A 184 -6.55 -14.50 -1.93
CA PRO A 184 -7.48 -15.46 -2.50
C PRO A 184 -8.90 -15.25 -2.01
N ASP A 185 -9.88 -15.47 -2.88
CA ASP A 185 -11.29 -15.56 -2.49
C ASP A 185 -11.59 -16.92 -1.83
N ALA A 186 -12.83 -17.08 -1.35
CA ALA A 186 -13.30 -18.36 -0.82
C ALA A 186 -13.09 -19.48 -1.84
N ASN A 187 -12.61 -20.64 -1.36
CA ASN A 187 -12.33 -21.82 -2.19
C ASN A 187 -11.28 -21.56 -3.30
N SER A 188 -10.41 -20.56 -3.12
CA SER A 188 -9.29 -20.31 -4.02
C SER A 188 -7.98 -20.27 -3.24
N LEU A 189 -6.90 -20.66 -3.91
CA LEU A 189 -5.54 -20.55 -3.39
C LEU A 189 -4.70 -19.68 -4.33
N PHE A 190 -3.83 -18.86 -3.75
CA PHE A 190 -2.83 -18.13 -4.52
C PHE A 190 -1.71 -19.09 -4.91
N ASN A 191 -1.41 -19.15 -6.21
CA ASN A 191 -0.33 -19.99 -6.73
C ASN A 191 0.98 -19.22 -6.80
N SER A 192 0.97 -18.15 -7.59
CA SER A 192 2.16 -17.37 -7.92
C SER A 192 1.80 -16.08 -8.63
N TRP A 193 2.76 -15.17 -8.63
CA TRP A 193 2.84 -14.01 -9.49
C TRP A 193 3.66 -14.32 -10.74
N SER A 194 3.35 -13.62 -11.83
CA SER A 194 4.19 -13.54 -13.04
C SER A 194 4.24 -12.12 -13.61
N GLY A 195 5.04 -11.91 -14.65
CA GLY A 195 5.36 -10.57 -15.17
C GLY A 195 6.41 -9.88 -14.30
N ASP A 196 6.25 -8.58 -14.07
CA ASP A 196 7.16 -7.80 -13.22
C ASP A 196 7.13 -8.20 -11.74
N CYS A 197 6.15 -9.03 -11.33
CA CYS A 197 6.01 -9.54 -9.97
C CYS A 197 6.44 -10.99 -9.76
N ALA A 198 7.14 -11.62 -10.72
CA ALA A 198 7.38 -13.06 -10.70
C ALA A 198 7.88 -13.63 -9.36
N GLY A 199 7.13 -14.60 -8.80
CA GLY A 199 7.46 -15.21 -7.50
C GLY A 199 6.26 -15.91 -6.86
N THR A 200 6.49 -16.56 -5.73
CA THR A 200 5.45 -17.31 -4.98
C THR A 200 5.05 -16.64 -3.67
N SER A 201 5.69 -15.53 -3.30
CA SER A 201 5.27 -14.72 -2.15
C SER A 201 3.91 -14.08 -2.45
N VAL A 202 3.00 -14.06 -1.48
CA VAL A 202 1.70 -13.36 -1.61
C VAL A 202 1.88 -11.84 -1.78
N ASN A 203 2.98 -11.31 -1.24
CA ASN A 203 3.40 -9.93 -1.41
C ASN A 203 4.46 -9.84 -2.51
N CYS A 204 4.27 -8.91 -3.45
CA CYS A 204 5.23 -8.56 -4.49
C CYS A 204 5.63 -7.10 -4.33
N ASP A 205 6.93 -6.83 -4.17
CA ASP A 205 7.46 -5.47 -4.17
C ASP A 205 7.89 -5.05 -5.58
N LEU A 206 7.47 -3.85 -5.99
CA LEU A 206 7.70 -3.28 -7.32
C LEU A 206 8.25 -1.86 -7.20
N LEU A 207 9.12 -1.49 -8.14
CA LEU A 207 9.51 -0.11 -8.39
C LEU A 207 8.93 0.32 -9.74
N MET A 208 8.23 1.44 -9.77
CA MET A 208 7.66 2.01 -11.00
C MET A 208 8.74 2.77 -11.80
N ASP A 209 9.68 2.06 -12.42
CA ASP A 209 10.74 2.59 -13.29
C ASP A 209 10.39 2.56 -14.79
N GLY A 210 9.15 2.17 -15.10
CA GLY A 210 8.59 2.02 -16.43
C GLY A 210 7.16 1.53 -16.33
N ASN A 211 6.48 1.35 -17.47
CA ASN A 211 5.18 0.67 -17.47
C ASN A 211 5.37 -0.79 -17.04
N LYS A 212 4.51 -1.27 -16.13
CA LYS A 212 4.62 -2.58 -15.49
C LYS A 212 3.37 -3.42 -15.72
N GLY A 213 3.56 -4.72 -15.74
CA GLY A 213 2.52 -5.74 -15.85
C GLY A 213 2.71 -6.86 -14.84
N ALA A 214 1.72 -7.12 -13.99
CA ALA A 214 1.74 -8.23 -13.02
C ALA A 214 0.50 -9.12 -13.14
N VAL A 215 0.68 -10.43 -13.02
CA VAL A 215 -0.44 -11.38 -13.06
C VAL A 215 -0.43 -12.24 -11.80
N ALA A 216 -1.50 -12.19 -11.01
CA ALA A 216 -1.73 -13.14 -9.91
C ALA A 216 -2.47 -14.36 -10.45
N SER A 217 -1.94 -15.55 -10.20
CA SER A 217 -2.62 -16.81 -10.53
C SER A 217 -3.27 -17.39 -9.28
N PHE A 218 -4.55 -17.73 -9.39
CA PHE A 218 -5.31 -18.43 -8.38
C PHE A 218 -5.85 -19.75 -8.92
N THR A 219 -5.86 -20.79 -8.09
CA THR A 219 -6.50 -22.08 -8.40
C THR A 219 -7.73 -22.24 -7.53
N TYR A 220 -8.85 -22.57 -8.17
CA TYR A 220 -10.06 -22.98 -7.48
C TYR A 220 -9.86 -24.37 -6.87
N VAL A 221 -10.25 -24.53 -5.62
CA VAL A 221 -10.20 -25.78 -4.87
C VAL A 221 -11.59 -26.07 -4.31
N GLU A 222 -12.22 -27.15 -4.78
CA GLU A 222 -13.49 -27.58 -4.19
C GLU A 222 -13.24 -27.99 -2.73
N PRO A 223 -13.98 -27.42 -1.77
CA PRO A 223 -13.76 -27.76 -0.38
C PRO A 223 -14.20 -29.19 -0.07
N ALA A 224 -13.64 -29.73 1.02
CA ALA A 224 -14.13 -30.92 1.71
C ALA A 224 -14.69 -30.52 3.08
N ARG A 225 -15.79 -31.16 3.52
CA ARG A 225 -16.47 -30.84 4.77
C ARG A 225 -16.21 -31.88 5.85
N VAL A 226 -15.92 -31.44 7.06
CA VAL A 226 -16.00 -32.31 8.24
C VAL A 226 -17.46 -32.39 8.69
N GLU A 227 -18.06 -33.58 8.60
CA GLU A 227 -19.51 -33.77 8.81
C GLU A 227 -19.98 -33.30 10.20
N THR A 228 -19.18 -33.59 11.24
CA THR A 228 -19.52 -33.31 12.63
C THR A 228 -19.51 -31.82 12.98
N THR A 229 -18.64 -31.04 12.35
CA THR A 229 -18.49 -29.60 12.63
C THR A 229 -19.20 -28.72 11.59
N GLY A 230 -19.48 -29.27 10.41
CA GLY A 230 -20.00 -28.51 9.27
C GLY A 230 -18.98 -27.57 8.62
N LEU A 231 -17.72 -27.60 9.06
CA LEU A 231 -16.66 -26.73 8.54
C LEU A 231 -16.09 -27.26 7.22
N ASP A 232 -15.88 -26.34 6.28
CA ASP A 232 -15.35 -26.58 4.94
C ASP A 232 -13.86 -26.25 4.91
N TYR A 233 -13.07 -27.12 4.26
CA TYR A 233 -11.62 -27.00 4.16
C TYR A 233 -11.16 -27.09 2.70
N PRO A 234 -10.16 -26.31 2.26
CA PRO A 234 -9.70 -26.26 0.87
C PRO A 234 -9.26 -27.63 0.31
N HIS A 235 -8.69 -28.50 1.15
CA HIS A 235 -8.29 -29.85 0.76
C HIS A 235 -8.80 -30.90 1.75
N ILE A 236 -8.98 -32.13 1.26
CA ILE A 236 -9.32 -33.30 2.09
C ILE A 236 -8.28 -33.51 3.22
N ARG A 237 -7.00 -33.22 2.95
CA ARG A 237 -5.94 -33.34 3.97
C ARG A 237 -6.11 -32.34 5.12
N ASP A 238 -6.61 -31.14 4.84
CA ASP A 238 -6.80 -30.10 5.85
C ASP A 238 -8.01 -30.45 6.72
N ALA A 239 -9.09 -30.92 6.08
CA ALA A 239 -10.23 -31.50 6.79
C ALA A 239 -9.83 -32.69 7.68
N TYR A 240 -8.96 -33.59 7.19
CA TYR A 240 -8.44 -34.71 7.98
C TYR A 240 -7.58 -34.23 9.15
N THR A 241 -6.70 -33.26 8.92
CA THR A 241 -5.83 -32.70 9.96
C THR A 241 -6.64 -32.07 11.10
N ALA A 242 -7.81 -31.52 10.79
CA ALA A 242 -8.71 -30.92 11.77
C ALA A 242 -9.50 -31.94 12.61
N LEU A 243 -9.49 -33.23 12.26
CA LEU A 243 -10.13 -34.27 13.07
C LEU A 243 -9.31 -34.55 14.33
N SER A 244 -9.96 -34.57 15.49
CA SER A 244 -9.35 -34.93 16.77
C SER A 244 -9.73 -36.33 17.27
N VAL A 245 -10.68 -36.98 16.57
CA VAL A 245 -11.23 -38.30 16.87
C VAL A 245 -11.72 -38.94 15.56
N ASP A 246 -12.27 -40.15 15.64
CA ASP A 246 -12.98 -40.79 14.52
C ASP A 246 -13.99 -39.82 13.88
N GLY A 247 -13.98 -39.72 12.55
CA GLY A 247 -14.77 -38.70 11.86
C GLY A 247 -15.09 -39.01 10.41
N THR A 248 -16.05 -38.26 9.89
CA THR A 248 -16.48 -38.33 8.49
C THR A 248 -16.06 -37.06 7.75
N ILE A 249 -15.46 -37.24 6.57
CA ILE A 249 -15.24 -36.15 5.62
C ILE A 249 -16.14 -36.38 4.42
N LEU A 250 -16.90 -35.34 4.06
CA LEU A 250 -17.72 -35.29 2.86
C LEU A 250 -16.92 -34.59 1.78
N ALA A 251 -16.75 -35.26 0.63
CA ALA A 251 -16.07 -34.74 -0.53
C ALA A 251 -17.07 -34.53 -1.67
N ARG A 252 -17.02 -33.35 -2.29
CA ARG A 252 -17.87 -33.03 -3.45
C ARG A 252 -17.47 -33.87 -4.66
N GLN A 253 -18.37 -34.01 -5.64
CA GLN A 253 -18.11 -34.72 -6.89
C GLN A 253 -17.09 -33.95 -7.76
N PHE A 254 -15.82 -34.01 -7.38
CA PHE A 254 -14.71 -33.26 -7.96
C PHE A 254 -13.41 -34.08 -7.92
N GLN A 255 -12.39 -33.63 -8.64
CA GLN A 255 -11.03 -34.18 -8.53
C GLN A 255 -10.23 -33.37 -7.51
N PHE A 256 -9.86 -34.00 -6.41
CA PHE A 256 -8.95 -33.46 -5.42
C PHE A 256 -7.52 -33.84 -5.78
N ASP A 257 -6.66 -32.83 -5.93
CA ASP A 257 -5.27 -33.06 -6.28
C ASP A 257 -4.42 -33.41 -5.04
N GLY A 258 -3.51 -34.37 -5.23
CA GLY A 258 -2.62 -34.87 -4.19
C GLY A 258 -3.20 -36.03 -3.37
N GLY A 259 -2.31 -36.76 -2.70
CA GLY A 259 -2.66 -37.90 -1.87
C GLY A 259 -3.12 -37.52 -0.46
N LEU A 260 -3.57 -38.52 0.31
CA LEU A 260 -3.92 -38.42 1.72
C LEU A 260 -3.17 -39.50 2.51
N SER A 261 -2.45 -39.10 3.55
CA SER A 261 -1.77 -40.00 4.48
C SER A 261 -2.48 -39.96 5.83
N LEU A 262 -3.02 -41.10 6.25
CA LEU A 262 -3.63 -41.24 7.58
C LEU A 262 -2.56 -41.60 8.59
N ASP A 263 -2.20 -40.65 9.43
CA ASP A 263 -1.10 -40.74 10.40
C ASP A 263 -1.48 -40.30 11.82
N GLN A 264 -2.75 -40.01 12.07
CA GLN A 264 -3.24 -39.55 13.38
C GLN A 264 -3.89 -40.63 14.25
N GLY A 265 -4.02 -41.87 13.76
CA GLY A 265 -4.53 -43.01 14.55
C GLY A 265 -6.05 -43.18 14.62
N TRP A 266 -6.83 -42.17 14.25
CA TRP A 266 -8.31 -42.24 14.21
C TRP A 266 -8.85 -42.97 12.97
N LYS A 267 -10.12 -43.38 13.02
CA LYS A 267 -10.87 -43.87 11.85
C LYS A 267 -11.40 -42.70 11.02
N LEU A 268 -11.10 -42.70 9.73
CA LEU A 268 -11.69 -41.80 8.75
C LEU A 268 -12.72 -42.54 7.89
N LEU A 269 -13.93 -41.98 7.83
CA LEU A 269 -14.91 -42.29 6.79
C LEU A 269 -14.89 -41.17 5.73
N LEU A 270 -14.36 -41.45 4.55
CA LEU A 270 -14.35 -40.49 3.45
C LEU A 270 -15.49 -40.81 2.47
N LYS A 271 -16.47 -39.91 2.39
CA LYS A 271 -17.65 -40.08 1.53
C LYS A 271 -17.60 -39.09 0.38
N GLY A 272 -17.40 -39.59 -0.83
CA GLY A 272 -17.36 -38.79 -2.05
C GLY A 272 -18.72 -38.65 -2.72
N GLY A 273 -18.75 -37.86 -3.79
CA GLY A 273 -19.90 -37.73 -4.70
C GLY A 273 -20.93 -36.67 -4.32
N TYR A 274 -20.64 -35.80 -3.35
CA TYR A 274 -21.58 -34.80 -2.87
C TYR A 274 -21.77 -33.62 -3.84
N ASN A 275 -22.98 -33.05 -3.87
CA ASN A 275 -23.22 -31.75 -4.52
C ASN A 275 -22.61 -30.59 -3.72
N ALA A 276 -22.67 -29.36 -4.26
CA ALA A 276 -22.10 -28.18 -3.61
C ALA A 276 -22.70 -27.90 -2.21
N ALA A 277 -23.95 -28.27 -1.97
CA ALA A 277 -24.61 -28.08 -0.67
C ALA A 277 -24.30 -29.20 0.34
N TYR A 278 -23.60 -30.26 -0.07
CA TYR A 278 -23.42 -31.50 0.68
C TYR A 278 -24.74 -32.20 1.04
N THR A 279 -25.79 -32.03 0.24
CA THR A 279 -27.13 -32.58 0.50
C THR A 279 -27.43 -33.83 -0.32
N GLU A 280 -26.89 -33.94 -1.53
CA GLU A 280 -27.13 -35.06 -2.44
C GLU A 280 -25.83 -35.76 -2.76
N ASN A 281 -25.88 -37.10 -2.88
CA ASN A 281 -24.72 -37.93 -3.21
C ASN A 281 -25.05 -38.84 -4.40
N SER A 282 -24.68 -38.43 -5.60
CA SER A 282 -25.07 -39.08 -6.86
C SER A 282 -23.88 -39.47 -7.77
N GLY A 283 -22.67 -38.98 -7.50
CA GLY A 283 -21.45 -39.26 -8.27
C GLY A 283 -20.29 -39.84 -7.45
N PHE A 284 -19.06 -39.73 -7.95
CA PHE A 284 -17.84 -40.11 -7.22
C PHE A 284 -16.91 -38.90 -7.08
N SER A 285 -16.19 -38.80 -5.97
CA SER A 285 -15.04 -37.89 -5.85
C SER A 285 -13.78 -38.61 -6.32
N THR A 286 -12.90 -37.92 -7.03
CA THR A 286 -11.61 -38.49 -7.46
C THR A 286 -10.49 -37.92 -6.60
N ILE A 287 -9.56 -38.76 -6.16
CA ILE A 287 -8.30 -38.34 -5.55
C ILE A 287 -7.19 -38.67 -6.53
N ALA A 288 -6.50 -37.63 -7.01
CA ALA A 288 -5.36 -37.74 -7.92
C ALA A 288 -4.06 -37.84 -7.09
N GLY A 289 -3.78 -39.05 -6.61
CA GLY A 289 -2.67 -39.33 -5.68
C GLY A 289 -2.92 -40.53 -4.77
N ALA A 290 -1.91 -40.92 -4.00
CA ALA A 290 -1.98 -42.10 -3.16
C ALA A 290 -2.82 -41.88 -1.88
N LEU A 291 -3.66 -42.86 -1.54
CA LEU A 291 -4.24 -43.01 -0.22
C LEU A 291 -3.38 -43.96 0.60
N THR A 292 -2.72 -43.43 1.64
CA THR A 292 -1.80 -44.19 2.48
C THR A 292 -2.35 -44.27 3.90
N VAL A 293 -2.49 -45.48 4.45
CA VAL A 293 -2.87 -45.67 5.86
C VAL A 293 -1.61 -46.07 6.63
N LYS A 294 -1.05 -45.14 7.41
CA LYS A 294 0.07 -45.43 8.33
C LYS A 294 -0.43 -45.87 9.69
N THR A 295 -1.43 -45.17 10.21
CA THR A 295 -2.11 -45.47 11.47
C THR A 295 -3.62 -45.25 11.30
N GLY A 296 -4.43 -45.86 12.16
CA GLY A 296 -5.89 -45.74 12.10
C GLY A 296 -6.53 -46.63 11.04
N ARG A 297 -7.68 -46.21 10.52
CA ARG A 297 -8.46 -46.97 9.52
C ARG A 297 -9.09 -46.02 8.52
N LEU A 298 -9.11 -46.42 7.25
CA LEU A 298 -9.81 -45.70 6.19
C LEU A 298 -10.99 -46.53 5.71
N THR A 299 -12.17 -45.91 5.65
CA THR A 299 -13.32 -46.41 4.89
C THR A 299 -13.65 -45.37 3.83
N VAL A 300 -13.79 -45.81 2.58
CA VAL A 300 -14.17 -44.93 1.46
C VAL A 300 -15.52 -45.32 0.91
N GLU A 301 -16.35 -44.34 0.63
CA GLU A 301 -17.61 -44.50 -0.08
C GLU A 301 -17.61 -43.56 -1.28
N ARG A 302 -17.81 -44.11 -2.49
CA ARG A 302 -17.94 -43.31 -3.71
C ARG A 302 -16.73 -42.42 -3.99
N VAL A 303 -15.54 -42.97 -3.75
CA VAL A 303 -14.25 -42.35 -4.06
C VAL A 303 -13.52 -43.17 -5.12
N LEU A 304 -12.96 -42.50 -6.12
CA LEU A 304 -12.04 -43.06 -7.10
C LEU A 304 -10.62 -42.58 -6.75
N VAL A 305 -9.65 -43.48 -6.84
CA VAL A 305 -8.23 -43.15 -6.67
C VAL A 305 -7.54 -43.34 -8.01
N LYS A 306 -6.83 -42.32 -8.48
CA LYS A 306 -6.12 -42.32 -9.76
C LYS A 306 -4.67 -41.90 -9.58
#